data_AF-A0A3D3LVC6-F1
#
_entry.id   AF-A0A3D3LVC6-F1
#
_cell.length_a   1.000
_cell.length_b   1.000
_cell.length_c   1.000
_cell.angle_alpha   90.00
_cell.angle_beta   90.00
_cell.angle_gamma   90.00
#
_symmetry.space_group_name_H-M   'P 1'
#
loop_
_entity.id
_entity.type
_entity.pdbx_description
1 polymer ?
#
loop_
_entity_poly.entity_id
_entity_poly.type
_entity_poly.pdbx_seq_one_letter_code
_entity_poly.pdbx_strand_id
1 'polypeptide(L)' 'KIGGEFVLNDYVDLRLGYNNQQRQDLKTGSAVGLAGFSIGVGIKIRNYRLDYAFNSLGNVGSTHRVNLAFDIK' A
#
# COMPACT_ATOMS: atom_id res chain seq x y z
N LYS A 1 -3.30 8.63 -9.74
CA LYS A 1 -3.34 7.57 -8.69
C LYS A 1 -4.81 7.29 -8.36
N ILE A 2 -5.29 6.07 -8.56
CA ILE A 2 -6.62 5.66 -8.09
C ILE A 2 -6.40 4.76 -6.89
N GLY A 3 -7.20 4.87 -5.85
CA GLY A 3 -7.09 4.00 -4.68
C GLY A 3 -8.37 3.99 -3.88
N GLY A 4 -8.69 2.85 -3.30
CA GLY A 4 -9.78 2.66 -2.36
C GLY A 4 -9.23 2.29 -0.99
N GLU A 5 -9.80 2.89 0.04
CA GLU A 5 -9.64 2.44 1.42
C GLU A 5 -10.98 1.83 1.86
N PHE A 6 -10.93 0.60 2.34
CA PHE A 6 -12.05 -0.15 2.89
C PHE A 6 -11.81 -0.33 4.38
N VAL A 7 -12.52 0.45 5.19
CA VAL A 7 -12.53 0.28 6.64
C VAL A 7 -13.60 -0.74 6.96
N LEU A 8 -13.20 -1.97 7.34
CA LEU A 8 -14.15 -3.01 7.71
C LEU A 8 -14.71 -2.77 9.10
N ASN A 9 -13.85 -2.32 10.02
CA ASN A 9 -14.20 -2.05 11.40
C ASN A 9 -13.19 -1.07 12.01
N ASP A 10 -13.46 -0.52 13.19
CA ASP A 10 -12.50 0.34 13.93
C ASP A 10 -11.13 -0.32 14.19
N TYR A 11 -11.08 -1.65 14.08
CA TYR A 11 -9.90 -2.48 14.31
C TYR A 11 -9.16 -2.88 13.04
N VAL A 12 -9.80 -2.88 11.87
CA VAL A 12 -9.21 -3.41 10.64
C VAL A 12 -9.54 -2.53 9.45
N ASP A 13 -8.48 -2.08 8.79
CA ASP A 13 -8.55 -1.34 7.54
C ASP A 13 -7.82 -2.10 6.42
N LEU A 14 -8.39 -2.04 5.23
CA LEU A 14 -7.82 -2.60 4.01
C LEU A 14 -7.64 -1.47 3.01
N ARG A 15 -6.48 -1.42 2.37
CA ARG A 15 -6.11 -0.36 1.42
C ARG A 15 -5.73 -1.02 0.12
N LEU A 16 -6.30 -0.55 -0.98
CA LEU A 16 -6.03 -1.05 -2.32
C LEU A 16 -5.75 0.16 -3.20
N GLY A 17 -4.58 0.20 -3.82
CA GLY A 17 -4.12 1.31 -4.63
C GLY A 17 -3.70 0.84 -6.01
N TYR A 18 -3.97 1.66 -7.01
CA TYR A 18 -3.39 1.52 -8.34
C TYR A 18 -2.88 2.89 -8.82
N ASN A 19 -1.56 3.04 -8.82
CA ASN A 19 -0.91 4.26 -9.25
C ASN A 19 -0.46 4.19 -10.71
N ASN A 20 -1.36 4.60 -11.61
CA ASN A 20 -1.09 4.75 -13.05
C ASN A 20 -0.02 5.82 -13.39
N GLN A 21 0.44 6.63 -12.42
CA GLN A 21 1.39 7.72 -12.65
C GLN A 21 2.85 7.23 -12.77
N GLN A 22 3.19 6.07 -12.20
CA GLN A 22 4.47 5.40 -12.44
C GLN A 22 4.62 4.87 -13.87
N ARG A 23 3.51 4.81 -14.62
CA ARG A 23 3.44 4.29 -15.99
C ARG A 23 4.07 5.23 -17.03
N GLN A 24 4.21 6.52 -16.72
CA GLN A 24 4.84 7.49 -17.62
C GLN A 24 6.35 7.64 -17.38
N ASP A 25 6.82 7.42 -16.16
CA ASP A 25 8.22 7.59 -15.76
C ASP A 25 9.09 6.36 -16.13
N LEU A 26 8.51 5.15 -16.05
CA LEU A 26 9.19 3.87 -16.37
C LEU A 26 9.08 3.46 -17.85
N LYS A 27 9.06 4.41 -18.78
CA LYS A 27 9.00 4.18 -20.25
C LYS A 27 10.24 3.49 -20.86
N THR A 28 11.12 2.87 -20.06
CA THR A 28 12.38 2.25 -20.49
C THR A 28 12.47 0.73 -20.30
N GLY A 29 11.41 0.03 -19.86
CA GLY A 29 11.50 -1.42 -19.67
C GLY A 29 10.17 -2.16 -19.69
N SER A 30 10.12 -3.26 -20.43
CA SER A 30 8.99 -4.07 -20.90
C SER A 30 8.03 -4.70 -19.85
N ALA A 31 7.86 -4.14 -18.65
CA ALA A 31 7.03 -4.73 -17.57
C ALA A 31 5.91 -3.76 -17.11
N VAL A 32 5.02 -3.39 -18.04
CA VAL A 32 3.99 -2.34 -17.85
C VAL A 32 2.69 -2.85 -17.19
N GLY A 33 2.48 -4.17 -17.10
CA GLY A 33 1.17 -4.75 -16.72
C GLY A 33 0.77 -4.58 -15.24
N LEU A 34 1.73 -4.63 -14.31
CA LEU A 34 1.49 -4.69 -12.85
C LEU A 34 2.19 -3.58 -12.06
N ALA A 35 2.83 -2.63 -12.74
CA ALA A 35 3.56 -1.53 -12.10
C ALA A 35 2.58 -0.51 -11.48
N GLY A 36 2.71 -0.27 -10.17
CA GLY A 36 1.89 0.68 -9.42
C GLY A 36 0.72 0.08 -8.66
N PHE A 37 0.59 -1.25 -8.60
CA PHE A 37 -0.38 -1.90 -7.71
C PHE A 37 0.10 -1.86 -6.26
N SER A 38 -0.77 -1.43 -5.34
CA SER A 38 -0.51 -1.36 -3.91
C SER A 38 -1.62 -2.06 -3.15
N ILE A 39 -1.27 -2.84 -2.14
CA ILE A 39 -2.22 -3.36 -1.16
C ILE A 39 -1.73 -3.01 0.24
N GLY A 40 -2.64 -2.89 1.19
CA GLY A 40 -2.31 -2.68 2.57
C GLY A 40 -3.38 -3.22 3.49
N VAL A 41 -2.97 -3.63 4.67
CA VAL A 41 -3.83 -4.01 5.78
C VAL A 41 -3.33 -3.29 7.01
N GLY A 42 -4.23 -2.57 7.69
CA GLY A 42 -3.98 -1.97 8.99
C GLY A 42 -4.83 -2.66 10.04
N ILE A 43 -4.22 -2.90 11.19
CA ILE A 43 -4.86 -3.46 12.37
C ILE A 43 -4.64 -2.47 13.51
N LYS A 44 -5.73 -2.00 14.11
CA LYS A 44 -5.71 -1.09 15.25
C LYS A 44 -6.24 -1.82 16.49
N ILE A 45 -5.45 -1.86 17.55
CA ILE A 45 -5.78 -2.52 18.81
C ILE A 45 -5.53 -1.51 19.94
N ARG A 46 -6.59 -0.85 20.43
CA ARG A 46 -6.53 0.17 21.48
C ARG A 46 -5.48 1.26 21.18
N ASN A 47 -4.29 1.12 21.74
CA ASN A 47 -3.16 2.04 21.63
C ASN A 47 -2.09 1.59 20.63
N TYR A 48 -2.26 0.43 20.00
CA TYR A 48 -1.33 -0.10 19.01
C TYR A 48 -1.97 -0.02 17.63
N ARG A 49 -1.19 0.41 16.63
CA ARG A 49 -1.58 0.32 15.23
C ARG A 49 -0.45 -0.34 14.45
N LEU A 50 -0.83 -1.37 13.71
CA LEU A 50 0.05 -2.16 12.85
C LEU A 50 -0.42 -1.99 11.43
N ASP A 51 0.38 -1.36 10.57
CA ASP A 51 0.06 -1.22 9.15
C ASP A 51 1.09 -1.99 8.33
N TYR A 52 0.62 -2.96 7.55
CA TYR A 52 1.40 -3.67 6.57
C TYR A 52 0.96 -3.26 5.17
N ALA A 53 1.86 -2.67 4.39
CA ALA A 53 1.58 -2.25 3.02
C ALA A 53 2.59 -2.87 2.05
N PHE A 54 2.08 -3.43 0.98
CA PHE A 54 2.86 -3.95 -0.14
C PHE A 54 2.61 -3.09 -1.37
N ASN A 55 3.68 -2.66 -2.02
CA ASN A 55 3.61 -1.86 -3.23
C ASN A 55 4.46 -2.48 -4.33
N SER A 56 3.83 -2.90 -5.42
CA SER A 56 4.50 -3.38 -6.62
C SER A 56 4.94 -2.18 -7.46
N LEU A 57 6.25 -1.93 -7.52
CA LEU A 57 6.85 -0.83 -8.29
C LEU A 57 7.20 -1.24 -9.73
N GLY A 58 6.73 -2.41 -10.21
CA GLY A 58 7.03 -2.87 -11.57
C GLY A 58 8.49 -3.27 -11.74
N ASN A 59 9.20 -2.64 -12.68
CA ASN A 59 10.58 -2.97 -13.03
C ASN A 59 11.62 -2.66 -11.93
N VAL A 60 11.22 -1.89 -10.91
CA VAL A 60 12.03 -1.56 -9.72
C VAL A 60 11.89 -2.64 -8.63
N GLY A 61 10.94 -3.57 -8.79
CA GLY A 61 10.64 -4.63 -7.84
C GLY A 61 9.42 -4.32 -6.96
N SER A 62 9.38 -4.90 -5.77
CA SER A 62 8.30 -4.72 -4.80
C SER A 62 8.82 -4.13 -3.49
N THR A 63 8.03 -3.25 -2.89
CA THR A 63 8.30 -2.65 -1.58
C THR A 63 7.32 -3.19 -0.56
N HIS A 64 7.88 -3.75 0.51
CA HIS A 64 7.14 -4.14 1.70
C HIS A 64 7.39 -3.08 2.76
N ARG A 65 6.31 -2.51 3.30
CA ARG A 65 6.37 -1.49 4.35
C ARG A 65 5.61 -2.02 5.55
N VAL A 66 6.30 -2.08 6.68
CA VAL A 66 5.71 -2.41 7.97
C VAL A 66 5.79 -1.16 8.83
N ASN A 67 4.66 -0.69 9.33
CA ASN A 67 4.60 0.38 10.30
C ASN A 67 4.04 -0.16 11.61
N LEU A 68 4.69 0.20 12.71
CA LEU A 68 4.19 0.03 14.05
C LEU A 68 4.04 1.42 14.66
N ALA A 69 2.85 1.71 15.16
CA ALA A 69 2.54 2.94 15.85
C ALA A 69 2.00 2.62 17.25
N PHE A 70 2.44 3.42 18.21
CA PHE A 70 2.09 3.32 19.62
C PHE A 70 1.51 4.67 20.03
N ASP A 71 0.25 4.66 20.44
CA ASP A 71 -0.47 5.83 20.94
C ASP A 71 -0.25 5.91 22.45
N ILE A 72 0.58 6.86 22.87
CA ILE A 72 0.86 7.14 24.28
C ILE A 72 -0.12 8.25 24.68
N LYS A 73 -1.12 7.88 25.49
CA LYS A 73 -2.15 8.79 25.99
C LYS A 73 -1.61 9.72 27.07
#